data_AF-A0A1B8C3D7-F1
#
_entry.id   AF-A0A1B8C3D7-F1
#
_cell.length_a   1.000
_cell.length_b   1.000
_cell.length_c   1.000
_cell.angle_alpha   90.00
_cell.angle_beta   90.00
_cell.angle_gamma   90.00
#
_symmetry.space_group_name_H-M   'P 1'
#
loop_
_entity.id
_entity.type
_entity.pdbx_description
1 polymer ?
#
loop_
_entity_poly.entity_id
_entity_poly.type
_entity_poly.pdbx_seq_one_letter_code
_entity_poly.pdbx_strand_id
1 'polypeptide(L)'
;MAGAGGKRITKELNEATNPPLPGIQVSLGEDSDIHQWHIIIEGPPQSPYAGGLFKLLLVLPTEYPFKPPKINFKTKIYHPNVSNDEHGSMCLGMLKGDQWKPSTKIVGVLEAALQLLSEPVPDDAVETGIAEVYKNNRKEFDKQAKEWTKSVDLVDPRYLLEAQSASNITMSEPKNDATQVELTEEKIQNPGAPTTEQMLPHGSSVNIARKAKKKADGPLQILAGWLLDNQTGFAFNLIALLFLTHMSMSKARPFTSKFFTLSHYNSNTGKYAASHDDLFFMTFCIVLFSGLRAGVMDYVLAPLARMWGLTKKKEVTRFAEQGWMLIYYSVFWPLGMYIYCNSTYFLNMDELWTDWPQRELDGLMKGYMLGQWSFWIQQVLVINIEDRRKDHWQMLTHHLVTIVLICASYAYHQTRVGNLILVIMDVVDLIFPLAKCFKYLGYTMIPDILFAVFVTVWLITRHVFFLMTCWSVYSDLPRLITSACYSGSADNLKGPLAVPDDWSHLLEPFRDSTGIVCFNDNIMLGFLYCLLILQVMMLIWSAFIVRVAVRVLQGHSAEDIRSDDEGEEDVEDDDLEIEEGHPLEEEVGVEAINLKGWERRNSVKRAGSSSGITLPRHSDPKELLNRIGCEKQID
;
A
#
# COMPACT_ATOMS: atom_id res chain seq x y z
N MET A 1 21.29 -25.31 2.05
CA MET A 1 20.82 -25.13 3.44
C MET A 1 19.31 -24.98 3.39
N ALA A 2 18.54 -25.97 3.87
CA ALA A 2 17.07 -25.86 3.89
C ALA A 2 16.66 -24.74 4.87
N GLY A 3 15.99 -23.72 4.35
CA GLY A 3 15.46 -22.60 5.14
C GLY A 3 14.50 -23.08 6.24
N ALA A 4 14.19 -22.20 7.19
CA ALA A 4 13.31 -22.52 8.32
C ALA A 4 11.95 -23.12 7.90
N GLY A 5 11.44 -22.79 6.70
CA GLY A 5 10.23 -23.39 6.11
C GLY A 5 10.37 -24.89 5.80
N GLY A 6 11.48 -25.32 5.20
CA GLY A 6 11.69 -26.74 4.85
C GLY A 6 11.71 -27.66 6.08
N LYS A 7 12.32 -27.21 7.19
CA LYS A 7 12.29 -27.96 8.46
C LYS A 7 10.88 -28.14 9.03
N ARG A 8 10.00 -27.16 8.81
CA ARG A 8 8.61 -27.25 9.24
C ARG A 8 7.81 -28.24 8.39
N ILE A 9 7.95 -28.16 7.07
CA ILE A 9 7.24 -29.04 6.13
C ILE A 9 7.56 -30.52 6.42
N THR A 10 8.83 -30.88 6.59
CA THR A 10 9.22 -32.26 6.94
C THR A 10 8.64 -32.72 8.27
N LYS A 11 8.53 -31.81 9.26
CA LYS A 11 7.89 -32.12 10.54
C LYS A 11 6.40 -32.37 10.37
N GLU A 12 5.70 -31.53 9.63
CA GLU A 12 4.26 -31.67 9.39
C GLU A 12 3.92 -32.90 8.55
N LEU A 13 4.77 -33.26 7.57
CA LEU A 13 4.63 -34.49 6.80
C LEU A 13 4.73 -35.72 7.69
N ASN A 14 5.70 -35.74 8.61
CA ASN A 14 5.84 -36.80 9.59
C ASN A 14 4.63 -36.86 10.53
N GLU A 15 4.13 -35.72 11.01
CA GLU A 15 2.91 -35.65 11.84
C GLU A 15 1.65 -36.14 11.10
N ALA A 16 1.56 -35.93 9.77
CA ALA A 16 0.43 -36.39 8.97
C ALA A 16 0.49 -37.87 8.57
N THR A 17 1.70 -38.46 8.55
CA THR A 17 1.92 -39.85 8.13
C THR A 17 2.05 -40.81 9.32
N ASN A 18 2.54 -40.34 10.47
CA ASN A 18 2.88 -41.17 11.63
C ASN A 18 2.41 -40.53 12.97
N PRO A 19 1.35 -41.06 13.62
CA PRO A 19 0.47 -42.15 13.17
C PRO A 19 -0.42 -41.72 12.00
N PRO A 20 -0.84 -42.66 11.13
CA PRO A 20 -1.73 -42.34 10.01
C PRO A 20 -3.09 -41.87 10.52
N LEU A 21 -3.62 -40.82 9.90
CA LEU A 21 -4.93 -40.26 10.22
C LEU A 21 -6.05 -41.24 9.79
N PRO A 22 -7.08 -41.47 10.62
CA PRO A 22 -8.19 -42.36 10.25
C PRO A 22 -8.87 -41.90 8.95
N GLY A 23 -8.91 -42.78 7.94
CA GLY A 23 -9.52 -42.48 6.64
C GLY A 23 -8.75 -41.52 5.74
N ILE A 24 -7.50 -41.14 6.08
CA ILE A 24 -6.67 -40.25 5.27
C ILE A 24 -5.27 -40.86 5.09
N GLN A 25 -4.87 -41.05 3.84
CA GLN A 25 -3.52 -41.49 3.47
C GLN A 25 -2.77 -40.33 2.82
N VAL A 26 -1.53 -40.10 3.23
CA VAL A 26 -0.67 -39.03 2.71
C VAL A 26 0.59 -39.65 2.11
N SER A 27 0.95 -39.21 0.90
CA SER A 27 2.12 -39.65 0.16
C SER A 27 2.75 -38.47 -0.59
N LEU A 28 4.04 -38.57 -0.93
CA LEU A 28 4.70 -37.62 -1.83
C LEU A 28 4.58 -38.13 -3.28
N GLY A 29 4.58 -37.22 -4.25
CA GLY A 29 4.62 -37.58 -5.68
C GLY A 29 5.97 -38.20 -6.10
N GLU A 30 6.02 -38.73 -7.33
CA GLU A 30 7.20 -39.40 -7.92
C GLU A 30 8.51 -38.57 -7.81
N ASP A 31 8.42 -37.24 -7.98
CA ASP A 31 9.57 -36.33 -7.91
C ASP A 31 10.09 -36.06 -6.47
N SER A 32 9.47 -36.66 -5.45
CA SER A 32 9.79 -36.44 -4.03
C SER A 32 9.76 -34.96 -3.59
N ASP A 33 8.97 -34.12 -4.29
CA ASP A 33 8.78 -32.72 -3.93
C ASP A 33 8.02 -32.61 -2.61
N ILE A 34 8.71 -32.15 -1.56
CA ILE A 34 8.15 -31.96 -0.22
C ILE A 34 7.03 -30.91 -0.18
N HIS A 35 6.88 -30.11 -1.24
CA HIS A 35 5.82 -29.10 -1.36
C HIS A 35 4.51 -29.65 -1.95
N GLN A 36 4.50 -30.87 -2.51
CA GLN A 36 3.31 -31.47 -3.13
C GLN A 36 2.95 -32.80 -2.48
N TRP A 37 1.78 -32.84 -1.82
CA TRP A 37 1.32 -34.02 -1.11
C TRP A 37 0.10 -34.61 -1.81
N HIS A 38 0.19 -35.89 -2.15
CA HIS A 38 -0.89 -36.70 -2.68
C HIS A 38 -1.66 -37.31 -1.52
N ILE A 39 -2.93 -36.94 -1.41
CA ILE A 39 -3.79 -37.34 -0.30
C ILE A 39 -4.93 -38.19 -0.85
N ILE A 40 -5.20 -39.31 -0.18
CA ILE A 40 -6.38 -40.14 -0.43
C ILE A 40 -7.27 -40.06 0.79
N ILE A 41 -8.49 -39.54 0.61
CA ILE A 41 -9.52 -39.47 1.66
C ILE A 41 -10.58 -40.53 1.39
N GLU A 42 -10.80 -41.39 2.37
CA GLU A 42 -11.94 -42.31 2.40
C GLU A 42 -13.21 -41.53 2.82
N GLY A 43 -14.27 -41.68 2.02
CA GLY A 43 -15.52 -41.00 2.28
C GLY A 43 -16.11 -41.38 3.64
N PRO A 44 -16.55 -40.41 4.46
CA PRO A 44 -17.05 -40.68 5.81
C PRO A 44 -18.21 -41.70 5.82
N PRO A 45 -18.25 -42.66 6.76
CA PRO A 45 -19.20 -43.78 6.73
C PRO A 45 -20.67 -43.35 6.91
N GLN A 46 -20.92 -42.18 7.49
CA GLN A 46 -22.27 -41.62 7.69
C GLN A 46 -22.66 -40.59 6.61
N SER A 47 -21.86 -40.46 5.55
CA SER A 47 -22.08 -39.53 4.45
C SER A 47 -22.52 -40.27 3.18
N PRO A 48 -23.10 -39.59 2.16
CA PRO A 48 -23.38 -40.19 0.86
C PRO A 48 -22.10 -40.61 0.11
N TYR A 49 -20.92 -40.21 0.60
CA TYR A 49 -19.61 -40.55 0.06
C TYR A 49 -19.01 -41.84 0.62
N ALA A 50 -19.70 -42.51 1.56
CA ALA A 50 -19.23 -43.74 2.20
C ALA A 50 -18.77 -44.79 1.18
N GLY A 51 -17.55 -45.30 1.36
CA GLY A 51 -16.91 -46.29 0.48
C GLY A 51 -16.19 -45.70 -0.74
N GLY A 52 -16.28 -44.38 -1.00
CA GLY A 52 -15.52 -43.71 -2.05
C GLY A 52 -14.09 -43.37 -1.61
N LEU A 53 -13.14 -43.42 -2.55
CA LEU A 53 -11.76 -42.97 -2.35
C LEU A 53 -11.49 -41.72 -3.20
N PHE A 54 -11.32 -40.57 -2.53
CA PHE A 54 -11.12 -39.28 -3.17
C PHE A 54 -9.66 -38.89 -3.16
N LYS A 55 -9.10 -38.63 -4.35
CA LYS A 55 -7.72 -38.14 -4.51
C LYS A 55 -7.71 -36.62 -4.43
N LEU A 56 -6.87 -36.08 -3.56
CA LEU A 56 -6.62 -34.66 -3.41
C LEU A 56 -5.14 -34.37 -3.62
N LEU A 57 -4.84 -33.20 -4.15
CA LEU A 57 -3.49 -32.64 -4.24
C LEU A 57 -3.40 -31.44 -3.30
N LEU A 58 -2.49 -31.51 -2.34
CA LEU A 58 -2.15 -30.40 -1.46
C LEU A 58 -0.82 -29.79 -1.92
N VAL A 59 -0.84 -28.49 -2.21
CA VAL A 59 0.34 -27.74 -2.65
C VAL A 59 0.69 -26.70 -1.59
N LEU A 60 1.92 -26.81 -1.07
CA LEU A 60 2.51 -25.87 -0.11
C LEU A 60 3.30 -24.80 -0.87
N PRO A 61 2.92 -23.52 -0.80
CA PRO A 61 3.69 -22.46 -1.44
C PRO A 61 5.09 -22.32 -0.82
N THR A 62 6.01 -21.66 -1.51
CA THR A 62 7.38 -21.48 -1.03
C THR A 62 7.45 -20.65 0.26
N GLU A 63 6.47 -19.77 0.47
CA GLU A 63 6.31 -18.92 1.65
C GLU A 63 5.55 -19.60 2.80
N TYR A 64 5.18 -20.88 2.65
CA TYR A 64 4.59 -21.63 3.75
C TYR A 64 5.54 -21.60 4.97
N PRO A 65 5.04 -21.24 6.17
CA PRO A 65 3.65 -21.23 6.62
C PRO A 65 2.95 -19.86 6.61
N PHE A 66 3.55 -18.81 6.04
CA PHE A 66 2.98 -17.46 6.07
C PHE A 66 1.85 -17.29 5.05
N LYS A 67 1.91 -17.99 3.91
CA LYS A 67 0.77 -18.20 3.00
C LYS A 67 0.10 -19.56 3.26
N PRO A 68 -1.24 -19.68 3.08
CA PRO A 68 -1.96 -20.94 3.27
C PRO A 68 -1.61 -21.98 2.18
N PRO A 69 -1.74 -23.29 2.47
CA PRO A 69 -1.71 -24.34 1.44
C PRO A 69 -2.92 -24.23 0.51
N LYS A 70 -2.78 -24.74 -0.72
CA LYS A 70 -3.91 -24.99 -1.64
C LYS A 70 -4.26 -26.47 -1.62
N ILE A 71 -5.55 -26.81 -1.58
CA ILE A 71 -6.03 -28.19 -1.62
C ILE A 71 -7.10 -28.35 -2.69
N ASN A 72 -6.85 -29.28 -3.61
CA ASN A 72 -7.66 -29.47 -4.81
C ASN A 72 -8.05 -30.93 -4.96
N PHE A 73 -9.30 -31.20 -5.31
CA PHE A 73 -9.78 -32.53 -5.68
C PHE A 73 -9.28 -32.89 -7.07
N LYS A 74 -8.67 -34.05 -7.20
CA LYS A 74 -8.37 -34.68 -8.49
C LYS A 74 -9.45 -35.67 -8.91
N THR A 75 -10.19 -36.20 -7.94
CA THR A 75 -11.39 -37.00 -8.17
C THR A 75 -12.61 -36.08 -8.26
N LYS A 76 -13.38 -36.16 -9.36
CA LYS A 76 -14.66 -35.45 -9.49
C LYS A 76 -15.65 -35.92 -8.40
N ILE A 77 -16.33 -34.98 -7.75
CA ILE A 77 -17.21 -35.25 -6.62
C ILE A 77 -18.44 -34.33 -6.66
N TYR A 78 -19.62 -34.90 -6.46
CA TYR A 78 -20.84 -34.12 -6.35
C TYR A 78 -20.94 -33.50 -4.93
N HIS A 79 -20.39 -32.30 -4.73
CA HIS A 79 -20.33 -31.64 -3.43
C HIS A 79 -20.51 -30.10 -3.52
N PRO A 80 -21.29 -29.44 -2.63
CA PRO A 80 -21.54 -27.99 -2.73
C PRO A 80 -20.28 -27.11 -2.63
N ASN A 81 -19.30 -27.50 -1.82
CA ASN A 81 -18.07 -26.72 -1.56
C ASN A 81 -16.84 -27.17 -2.36
N VAL A 82 -17.00 -28.04 -3.37
CA VAL A 82 -15.92 -28.49 -4.25
C VAL A 82 -16.34 -28.22 -5.69
N SER A 83 -15.48 -27.56 -6.48
CA SER A 83 -15.77 -27.34 -7.89
C SER A 83 -15.64 -28.63 -8.70
N ASN A 84 -16.47 -28.76 -9.75
CA ASN A 84 -16.40 -29.87 -10.71
C ASN A 84 -15.54 -29.58 -11.95
N ASP A 85 -14.84 -28.46 -11.97
CA ASP A 85 -13.93 -28.05 -13.05
C ASP A 85 -12.62 -28.88 -13.06
N GLU A 86 -11.72 -28.58 -13.99
CA GLU A 86 -10.41 -29.25 -14.07
C GLU A 86 -9.50 -28.95 -12.87
N HIS A 87 -9.76 -27.85 -12.14
CA HIS A 87 -8.97 -27.44 -10.99
C HIS A 87 -9.39 -28.18 -9.72
N GLY A 88 -10.68 -28.51 -9.57
CA GLY A 88 -11.24 -29.23 -8.43
C GLY A 88 -11.13 -28.48 -7.10
N SER A 89 -11.19 -27.16 -7.14
CA SER A 89 -10.91 -26.30 -5.97
C SER A 89 -11.90 -26.56 -4.83
N MET A 90 -11.38 -26.75 -3.60
CA MET A 90 -12.18 -26.90 -2.39
C MET A 90 -12.17 -25.60 -1.57
N CYS A 91 -13.35 -25.09 -1.20
CA CYS A 91 -13.46 -23.93 -0.34
C CYS A 91 -13.42 -24.35 1.14
N LEU A 92 -12.25 -24.19 1.77
CA LEU A 92 -12.10 -24.30 3.22
C LEU A 92 -11.97 -22.90 3.82
N GLY A 93 -12.92 -22.49 4.67
CA GLY A 93 -12.93 -21.16 5.28
C GLY A 93 -11.63 -20.81 6.02
N MET A 94 -10.94 -21.80 6.60
CA MET A 94 -9.66 -21.61 7.29
C MET A 94 -8.47 -21.34 6.37
N LEU A 95 -8.60 -21.61 5.06
CA LEU A 95 -7.56 -21.35 4.06
C LEU A 95 -7.71 -19.98 3.38
N LYS A 96 -8.76 -19.22 3.71
CA LYS A 96 -8.91 -17.82 3.26
C LYS A 96 -7.77 -16.97 3.85
N GLY A 97 -7.18 -16.09 3.05
CA GLY A 97 -5.94 -15.38 3.40
C GLY A 97 -6.03 -14.53 4.68
N ASP A 98 -7.21 -14.01 5.02
CA ASP A 98 -7.47 -13.23 6.24
C ASP A 98 -7.74 -14.10 7.48
N GLN A 99 -8.05 -15.38 7.30
CA GLN A 99 -8.35 -16.35 8.37
C GLN A 99 -7.18 -17.31 8.63
N TRP A 100 -6.29 -17.49 7.66
CA TRP A 100 -5.12 -18.35 7.80
C TRP A 100 -4.20 -17.82 8.90
N LYS A 101 -3.82 -18.71 9.81
CA LYS A 101 -2.83 -18.43 10.84
C LYS A 101 -1.61 -19.29 10.54
N PRO A 102 -0.38 -18.73 10.51
CA PRO A 102 0.81 -19.53 10.34
C PRO A 102 0.96 -20.62 11.41
N SER A 103 0.31 -20.53 12.56
CA SER A 103 0.31 -21.59 13.58
C SER A 103 -0.59 -22.80 13.26
N THR A 104 -1.43 -22.73 12.21
CA THR A 104 -2.31 -23.82 11.81
C THR A 104 -1.50 -24.97 11.20
N LYS A 105 -1.82 -26.21 11.62
CA LYS A 105 -1.15 -27.43 11.15
C LYS A 105 -1.88 -28.04 9.95
N ILE A 106 -1.15 -28.67 9.03
CA ILE A 106 -1.74 -29.37 7.87
C ILE A 106 -2.67 -30.51 8.30
N VAL A 107 -2.38 -31.23 9.39
CA VAL A 107 -3.29 -32.24 9.95
C VAL A 107 -4.70 -31.67 10.19
N GLY A 108 -4.79 -30.47 10.78
CA GLY A 108 -6.08 -29.81 11.00
C GLY A 108 -6.77 -29.36 9.70
N VAL A 109 -6.00 -29.07 8.65
CA VAL A 109 -6.54 -28.78 7.30
C VAL A 109 -7.15 -30.05 6.69
N LEU A 110 -6.49 -31.19 6.81
CA LEU A 110 -6.97 -32.48 6.31
C LEU A 110 -8.21 -32.96 7.06
N GLU A 111 -8.23 -32.79 8.39
CA GLU A 111 -9.42 -33.06 9.22
C GLU A 111 -10.59 -32.16 8.82
N ALA A 112 -10.34 -30.87 8.54
CA ALA A 112 -11.37 -29.95 8.06
C ALA A 112 -11.91 -30.34 6.68
N ALA A 113 -11.05 -30.83 5.78
CA ALA A 113 -11.48 -31.36 4.48
C ALA A 113 -12.39 -32.58 4.62
N LEU A 114 -12.05 -33.53 5.52
CA LEU A 114 -12.88 -34.69 5.83
C LEU A 114 -14.21 -34.30 6.48
N GLN A 115 -14.18 -33.33 7.41
CA GLN A 115 -15.39 -32.81 8.06
C GLN A 115 -16.32 -32.15 7.03
N LEU A 116 -15.77 -31.43 6.06
CA LEU A 116 -16.55 -30.76 5.02
C LEU A 116 -17.37 -31.75 4.19
N LEU A 117 -16.82 -32.95 3.90
CA LEU A 117 -17.55 -34.03 3.22
C LEU A 117 -18.72 -34.57 4.05
N SER A 118 -18.63 -34.52 5.38
CA SER A 118 -19.71 -34.94 6.28
C SER A 118 -20.77 -33.85 6.44
N GLU A 119 -20.33 -32.59 6.57
CA GLU A 119 -21.16 -31.43 6.85
C GLU A 119 -20.88 -30.31 5.83
N PRO A 120 -21.51 -30.36 4.65
CA PRO A 120 -21.40 -29.29 3.65
C PRO A 120 -21.88 -27.95 4.20
N VAL A 121 -21.24 -26.86 3.77
CA VAL A 121 -21.56 -25.47 4.17
C VAL A 121 -22.20 -24.74 2.98
N PRO A 122 -23.54 -24.84 2.79
CA PRO A 122 -24.20 -24.34 1.58
C PRO A 122 -24.30 -22.81 1.48
N ASP A 123 -23.83 -22.04 2.46
CA ASP A 123 -23.73 -20.58 2.38
C ASP A 123 -22.40 -20.09 1.76
N ASP A 124 -21.38 -20.96 1.79
CA ASP A 124 -20.04 -20.75 1.20
C ASP A 124 -19.82 -21.74 0.03
N ALA A 125 -20.89 -22.11 -0.68
CA ALA A 125 -20.85 -23.08 -1.77
C ALA A 125 -20.15 -22.53 -3.01
N VAL A 126 -19.32 -23.37 -3.63
CA VAL A 126 -18.69 -23.12 -4.93
C VAL A 126 -19.68 -23.46 -6.05
N GLU A 127 -20.38 -24.59 -5.90
CA GLU A 127 -21.40 -25.07 -6.84
C GLU A 127 -22.79 -24.72 -6.29
N THR A 128 -23.28 -23.52 -6.63
CA THR A 128 -24.56 -22.99 -6.11
C THR A 128 -25.75 -23.89 -6.45
N GLY A 129 -25.78 -24.48 -7.66
CA GLY A 129 -26.83 -25.42 -8.05
C GLY A 129 -26.86 -26.66 -7.16
N ILE A 130 -25.70 -27.22 -6.81
CA ILE A 130 -25.62 -28.37 -5.89
C ILE A 130 -26.06 -27.96 -4.48
N ALA A 131 -25.70 -26.75 -4.04
CA ALA A 131 -26.12 -26.21 -2.75
C ALA A 131 -27.64 -25.99 -2.64
N GLU A 132 -28.30 -25.58 -3.73
CA GLU A 132 -29.76 -25.47 -3.81
C GLU A 132 -30.43 -26.83 -3.70
N VAL A 133 -29.93 -27.86 -4.40
CA VAL A 133 -30.43 -29.23 -4.27
C VAL A 133 -30.22 -29.76 -2.85
N TYR A 134 -29.06 -29.49 -2.25
CA TYR A 134 -28.77 -29.84 -0.85
C TYR A 134 -29.75 -29.17 0.14
N LYS A 135 -30.06 -27.88 -0.05
CA LYS A 135 -30.99 -27.10 0.79
C LYS A 135 -32.45 -27.52 0.60
N ASN A 136 -32.89 -27.73 -0.64
CA ASN A 136 -34.31 -27.91 -0.98
C ASN A 136 -34.73 -29.39 -1.05
N ASN A 137 -33.82 -30.31 -1.40
CA ASN A 137 -34.13 -31.72 -1.57
C ASN A 137 -32.94 -32.64 -1.18
N ARG A 138 -32.75 -32.81 0.13
CA ARG A 138 -31.66 -33.63 0.68
C ARG A 138 -31.66 -35.07 0.17
N LYS A 139 -32.82 -35.68 -0.07
CA LYS A 139 -32.91 -37.06 -0.57
C LYS A 139 -32.36 -37.20 -1.98
N GLU A 140 -32.63 -36.21 -2.84
CA GLU A 140 -32.11 -36.20 -4.21
C GLU A 140 -30.61 -35.92 -4.22
N PHE A 141 -30.15 -34.98 -3.39
CA PHE A 141 -28.72 -34.75 -3.18
C PHE A 141 -27.98 -36.03 -2.78
N ASP A 142 -28.46 -36.73 -1.74
CA ASP A 142 -27.82 -37.96 -1.24
C ASP A 142 -27.82 -39.07 -2.31
N LYS A 143 -28.84 -39.13 -3.17
CA LYS A 143 -28.92 -40.08 -4.27
C LYS A 143 -27.87 -39.78 -5.34
N GLN A 144 -27.78 -38.53 -5.82
CA GLN A 144 -26.80 -38.12 -6.83
C GLN A 144 -25.37 -38.25 -6.33
N ALA A 145 -25.10 -37.82 -5.08
CA ALA A 145 -23.79 -37.96 -4.46
C ALA A 145 -23.35 -39.43 -4.35
N LYS A 146 -24.26 -40.36 -4.00
CA LYS A 146 -23.98 -41.79 -4.00
C LYS A 146 -23.72 -42.35 -5.40
N GLU A 147 -24.48 -41.90 -6.41
CA GLU A 147 -24.27 -42.33 -7.80
C GLU A 147 -22.90 -41.89 -8.32
N TRP A 148 -22.49 -40.65 -8.04
CA TRP A 148 -21.15 -40.17 -8.38
C TRP A 148 -20.07 -40.93 -7.63
N THR A 149 -20.26 -41.19 -6.34
CA THR A 149 -19.30 -41.94 -5.51
C THR A 149 -19.07 -43.36 -6.05
N LYS A 150 -20.11 -44.04 -6.55
CA LYS A 150 -19.97 -45.36 -7.20
C LYS A 150 -19.14 -45.33 -8.49
N SER A 151 -19.10 -44.20 -9.18
CA SER A 151 -18.33 -44.05 -10.42
C SER A 151 -16.83 -43.80 -10.20
N VAL A 152 -16.43 -43.54 -8.95
CA VAL A 152 -15.04 -43.26 -8.55
C VAL A 152 -14.19 -44.55 -8.45
N ASP A 153 -14.82 -45.72 -8.55
CA ASP A 153 -14.27 -47.03 -8.12
C ASP A 153 -13.29 -47.74 -9.08
N LEU A 154 -12.54 -47.01 -9.92
CA LEU A 154 -11.51 -47.62 -10.76
C LEU A 154 -10.12 -47.05 -10.44
N VAL A 155 -9.43 -47.77 -9.55
CA VAL A 155 -8.01 -47.61 -9.24
C VAL A 155 -7.19 -47.83 -10.51
N ASP A 156 -6.47 -46.81 -10.97
CA ASP A 156 -5.40 -46.95 -11.97
C ASP A 156 -4.32 -47.91 -11.41
N PRO A 157 -4.04 -49.06 -12.06
CA PRO A 157 -3.10 -50.07 -11.58
C PRO A 157 -1.66 -49.58 -11.38
N ARG A 158 -1.28 -48.43 -11.94
CA ARG A 158 0.10 -47.90 -11.84
C ARG A 158 0.51 -47.51 -10.42
N TYR A 159 -0.44 -47.10 -9.59
CA TYR A 159 -0.13 -46.54 -8.25
C TYR A 159 -0.14 -47.56 -7.11
N LEU A 160 -0.65 -48.78 -7.33
CA LEU A 160 -0.55 -49.88 -6.34
C LEU A 160 0.87 -50.46 -6.25
N LEU A 161 1.68 -50.29 -7.30
CA LEU A 161 3.08 -50.69 -7.32
C LEU A 161 3.94 -49.77 -6.43
N GLU A 162 3.63 -48.48 -6.39
CA GLU A 162 4.41 -47.47 -5.65
C GLU A 162 4.25 -47.58 -4.13
N ALA A 163 3.02 -47.87 -3.68
CA ALA A 163 2.72 -48.09 -2.26
C ALA A 163 3.42 -49.34 -1.69
N GLN A 164 3.68 -50.35 -2.51
CA GLN A 164 4.41 -51.56 -2.10
C GLN A 164 5.93 -51.34 -2.09
N SER A 165 6.48 -50.55 -3.02
CA SER A 165 7.91 -50.23 -3.05
C SER A 165 8.39 -49.33 -1.90
N ALA A 166 7.52 -48.47 -1.35
CA ALA A 166 7.87 -47.59 -0.24
C ALA A 166 8.09 -48.32 1.10
N SER A 167 7.64 -49.57 1.23
CA SER A 167 7.76 -50.36 2.45
C SER A 167 9.09 -51.12 2.63
N ASN A 168 9.98 -51.13 1.61
CA ASN A 168 11.17 -51.99 1.60
C ASN A 168 12.53 -51.27 1.61
N ILE A 169 12.62 -49.96 1.86
CA ILE A 169 13.92 -49.26 1.89
C ILE A 169 14.34 -48.98 3.33
N THR A 170 15.04 -49.94 3.93
CA THR A 170 15.96 -49.69 5.05
C THR A 170 17.41 -49.86 4.57
N MET A 171 18.18 -48.78 4.74
CA MET A 171 19.65 -48.67 4.81
C MET A 171 20.54 -49.51 3.85
N SER A 172 21.15 -48.82 2.86
CA SER A 172 22.54 -49.07 2.47
C SER A 172 23.17 -47.85 1.78
N GLU A 173 24.39 -47.49 2.18
CA GLU A 173 25.23 -46.37 1.73
C GLU A 173 25.65 -46.42 0.23
N PRO A 174 26.08 -45.29 -0.37
CA PRO A 174 26.33 -45.20 -1.80
C PRO A 174 27.75 -45.65 -2.17
N LYS A 175 27.87 -46.36 -3.29
CA LYS A 175 29.12 -46.47 -4.06
C LYS A 175 28.92 -45.91 -5.46
N ASN A 176 29.90 -45.09 -5.84
CA ASN A 176 30.16 -44.56 -7.17
C ASN A 176 30.09 -45.64 -8.25
N ASP A 177 29.49 -45.32 -9.39
CA ASP A 177 30.19 -45.45 -10.66
C ASP A 177 29.53 -44.63 -11.77
N ALA A 178 30.39 -44.04 -12.59
CA ALA A 178 30.07 -43.20 -13.73
C ALA A 178 29.79 -44.05 -14.97
N THR A 179 28.78 -43.71 -15.78
CA THR A 179 28.83 -43.94 -17.24
C THR A 179 27.87 -43.01 -17.99
N GLN A 180 28.38 -42.47 -19.10
CA GLN A 180 27.73 -41.62 -20.11
C GLN A 180 26.83 -42.46 -21.05
N VAL A 181 25.71 -41.89 -21.52
CA VAL A 181 25.07 -42.14 -22.85
C VAL A 181 24.16 -40.91 -23.14
N GLU A 182 24.52 -40.00 -24.04
CA GLU A 182 24.16 -39.90 -25.47
C GLU A 182 22.66 -39.58 -25.72
N LEU A 183 22.40 -38.34 -26.17
CA LEU A 183 21.09 -37.80 -26.59
C LEU A 183 21.00 -37.81 -28.11
N THR A 184 20.05 -38.55 -28.66
CA THR A 184 19.60 -38.42 -30.06
C THR A 184 18.29 -37.63 -30.10
N GLU A 185 18.29 -36.54 -30.86
CA GLU A 185 17.11 -35.79 -31.28
C GLU A 185 16.24 -36.62 -32.23
N GLU A 186 14.91 -36.56 -32.06
CA GLU A 186 14.00 -36.89 -33.14
C GLU A 186 12.82 -35.90 -33.19
N LYS A 187 12.50 -35.52 -34.43
CA LYS A 187 11.61 -34.45 -34.88
C LYS A 187 10.57 -35.11 -35.77
N ILE A 188 9.26 -34.85 -35.60
CA ILE A 188 8.14 -34.99 -36.58
C ILE A 188 6.88 -34.46 -35.85
N GLN A 189 6.27 -33.31 -36.18
CA GLN A 189 5.54 -32.86 -37.38
C GLN A 189 4.03 -33.22 -37.34
N ASN A 190 3.20 -32.19 -37.10
CA ASN A 190 1.73 -32.20 -37.26
C ASN A 190 1.32 -31.77 -38.68
N PRO A 191 0.30 -32.38 -39.31
CA PRO A 191 -0.41 -31.79 -40.46
C PRO A 191 -1.70 -31.08 -40.02
N GLY A 192 -2.08 -30.02 -40.75
CA GLY A 192 -3.14 -29.09 -40.36
C GLY A 192 -4.55 -29.32 -40.95
N ALA A 193 -5.50 -28.57 -40.36
CA ALA A 193 -6.64 -27.82 -40.92
C ALA A 193 -7.72 -28.54 -41.78
N PRO A 194 -8.88 -27.91 -42.08
CA PRO A 194 -9.74 -26.97 -41.33
C PRO A 194 -11.25 -27.37 -41.37
N THR A 195 -12.13 -26.69 -40.62
CA THR A 195 -13.54 -26.48 -41.05
C THR A 195 -14.20 -25.29 -40.33
N THR A 196 -14.77 -24.41 -41.13
CA THR A 196 -15.69 -23.31 -40.81
C THR A 196 -17.11 -23.86 -40.59
N GLU A 197 -17.89 -23.33 -39.63
CA GLU A 197 -19.26 -22.81 -39.89
C GLU A 197 -20.00 -22.29 -38.63
N GLN A 198 -20.53 -21.07 -38.81
CA GLN A 198 -21.85 -20.54 -38.40
C GLN A 198 -22.13 -20.05 -36.96
N MET A 199 -22.43 -18.74 -36.91
CA MET A 199 -23.06 -17.95 -35.85
C MET A 199 -24.57 -18.23 -35.74
N LEU A 200 -25.11 -18.14 -34.52
CA LEU A 200 -26.43 -17.58 -34.12
C LEU A 200 -26.46 -17.45 -32.57
N PRO A 201 -27.31 -16.59 -31.97
CA PRO A 201 -26.91 -15.68 -30.89
C PRO A 201 -27.22 -16.22 -29.49
N HIS A 202 -26.35 -15.93 -28.53
CA HIS A 202 -26.62 -16.18 -27.11
C HIS A 202 -27.06 -14.89 -26.41
N GLY A 203 -28.20 -14.98 -25.74
CA GLY A 203 -28.79 -13.92 -24.94
C GLY A 203 -27.86 -13.53 -23.79
N SER A 204 -27.68 -12.22 -23.64
CA SER A 204 -26.97 -11.59 -22.54
C SER A 204 -27.67 -11.90 -21.21
N SER A 205 -27.12 -12.83 -20.45
CA SER A 205 -27.38 -12.92 -19.00
C SER A 205 -26.40 -11.97 -18.32
N VAL A 206 -26.93 -10.83 -17.87
CA VAL A 206 -26.20 -9.85 -17.07
C VAL A 206 -25.90 -10.48 -15.71
N ASN A 207 -24.64 -10.90 -15.51
CA ASN A 207 -24.17 -11.37 -14.21
C ASN A 207 -23.94 -10.16 -13.31
N ILE A 208 -24.92 -9.88 -12.45
CA ILE A 208 -24.77 -8.93 -11.34
C ILE A 208 -23.88 -9.61 -10.28
N ALA A 209 -22.57 -9.44 -10.40
CA ALA A 209 -21.61 -9.86 -9.39
C ALA A 209 -21.77 -8.97 -8.14
N ARG A 210 -22.45 -9.51 -7.13
CA ARG A 210 -22.58 -8.90 -5.81
C ARG A 210 -21.20 -8.93 -5.14
N LYS A 211 -20.52 -7.78 -5.07
CA LYS A 211 -19.27 -7.58 -4.30
C LYS A 211 -19.39 -8.23 -2.93
N ALA A 212 -18.52 -9.20 -2.66
CA ALA A 212 -18.34 -9.80 -1.35
C ALA A 212 -18.04 -8.69 -0.32
N LYS A 213 -18.82 -8.68 0.75
CA LYS A 213 -18.80 -7.66 1.78
C LYS A 213 -17.45 -7.71 2.52
N LYS A 214 -16.53 -6.79 2.19
CA LYS A 214 -15.35 -6.49 3.02
C LYS A 214 -15.83 -6.29 4.47
N LYS A 215 -15.03 -6.81 5.41
CA LYS A 215 -15.16 -6.55 6.85
C LYS A 215 -15.53 -5.08 7.03
N ALA A 216 -16.61 -4.79 7.77
CA ALA A 216 -17.10 -3.42 7.89
C ALA A 216 -15.96 -2.52 8.39
N ASP A 217 -15.39 -1.75 7.46
CA ASP A 217 -14.28 -0.85 7.73
C ASP A 217 -14.70 0.10 8.86
N GLY A 218 -13.79 0.38 9.78
CA GLY A 218 -14.05 1.34 10.85
C GLY A 218 -14.49 2.68 10.24
N PRO A 219 -15.26 3.52 10.95
CA PRO A 219 -15.73 4.81 10.41
C PRO A 219 -14.58 5.69 9.92
N LEU A 220 -13.39 5.58 10.52
CA LEU A 220 -12.17 6.26 10.09
C LEU A 220 -11.62 5.70 8.77
N GLN A 221 -11.71 4.39 8.55
CA GLN A 221 -11.25 3.72 7.32
C GLN A 221 -12.21 4.00 6.16
N ILE A 222 -13.52 4.04 6.43
CA ILE A 222 -14.52 4.47 5.44
C ILE A 222 -14.29 5.93 5.04
N LEU A 223 -14.06 6.82 6.02
CA LEU A 223 -13.77 8.23 5.75
C LEU A 223 -12.44 8.39 4.99
N ALA A 224 -11.39 7.65 5.36
CA ALA A 224 -10.10 7.69 4.69
C ALA A 224 -10.19 7.16 3.25
N GLY A 225 -10.93 6.07 3.02
CA GLY A 225 -11.20 5.54 1.68
C GLY A 225 -11.99 6.53 0.83
N TRP A 226 -13.04 7.14 1.38
CA TRP A 226 -13.79 8.16 0.67
C TRP A 226 -12.93 9.40 0.34
N LEU A 227 -12.10 9.86 1.27
CA LEU A 227 -11.21 10.99 1.06
C LEU A 227 -10.15 10.67 0.00
N LEU A 228 -9.65 9.43 -0.04
CA LEU A 228 -8.74 8.92 -1.05
C LEU A 228 -9.38 8.90 -2.45
N ASP A 229 -10.58 8.33 -2.55
CA ASP A 229 -11.29 8.23 -3.83
C ASP A 229 -11.71 9.59 -4.39
N ASN A 230 -11.82 10.62 -3.53
CA ASN A 230 -12.28 11.96 -3.89
C ASN A 230 -11.20 13.04 -3.73
N GLN A 231 -9.91 12.68 -3.71
CA GLN A 231 -8.81 13.64 -3.47
C GLN A 231 -8.86 14.83 -4.43
N THR A 232 -9.07 14.58 -5.73
CA THR A 232 -9.14 15.63 -6.76
C THR A 232 -10.33 16.57 -6.52
N GLY A 233 -11.53 16.01 -6.33
CA GLY A 233 -12.74 16.79 -6.10
C GLY A 233 -12.68 17.60 -4.80
N PHE A 234 -12.18 17.01 -3.72
CA PHE A 234 -12.03 17.69 -2.44
C PHE A 234 -11.04 18.85 -2.52
N ALA A 235 -9.84 18.63 -3.05
CA ALA A 235 -8.83 19.66 -3.19
C ALA A 235 -9.29 20.79 -4.13
N PHE A 236 -9.87 20.44 -5.27
CA PHE A 236 -10.43 21.41 -6.21
C PHE A 236 -11.52 22.25 -5.55
N ASN A 237 -12.49 21.63 -4.87
CA ASN A 237 -13.59 22.34 -4.23
C ASN A 237 -13.11 23.32 -3.14
N LEU A 238 -12.12 22.91 -2.33
CA LEU A 238 -11.53 23.80 -1.32
C LEU A 238 -10.82 25.01 -1.96
N ILE A 239 -10.01 24.78 -2.98
CA ILE A 239 -9.28 25.85 -3.67
C ILE A 239 -10.23 26.75 -4.45
N ALA A 240 -11.22 26.18 -5.14
CA ALA A 240 -12.23 26.92 -5.88
C ALA A 240 -13.07 27.78 -4.94
N LEU A 241 -13.50 27.23 -3.79
CA LEU A 241 -14.24 27.99 -2.79
C LEU A 241 -13.40 29.15 -2.23
N LEU A 242 -12.13 28.89 -1.91
CA LEU A 242 -11.21 29.92 -1.42
C LEU A 242 -11.01 31.03 -2.47
N PHE A 243 -10.79 30.66 -3.73
CA PHE A 243 -10.61 31.59 -4.84
C PHE A 243 -11.88 32.40 -5.13
N LEU A 244 -13.05 31.75 -5.19
CA LEU A 244 -14.34 32.42 -5.37
C LEU A 244 -14.64 33.37 -4.21
N THR A 245 -14.35 32.97 -2.98
CA THR A 245 -14.49 33.85 -1.80
C THR A 245 -13.56 35.07 -1.92
N HIS A 246 -12.31 34.87 -2.34
CA HIS A 246 -11.35 35.95 -2.53
C HIS A 246 -11.78 36.95 -3.63
N MET A 247 -12.28 36.43 -4.76
CA MET A 247 -12.73 37.25 -5.90
C MET A 247 -14.04 37.97 -5.61
N SER A 248 -15.06 37.24 -5.13
CA SER A 248 -16.44 37.71 -5.03
C SER A 248 -16.75 38.46 -3.74
N MET A 249 -16.00 38.22 -2.65
CA MET A 249 -16.27 38.83 -1.34
C MET A 249 -15.15 39.78 -0.92
N SER A 250 -15.30 41.07 -1.24
CA SER A 250 -14.32 42.10 -0.86
C SER A 250 -14.03 42.15 0.65
N LYS A 251 -15.06 41.91 1.49
CA LYS A 251 -14.93 41.84 2.96
C LYS A 251 -14.07 40.66 3.45
N ALA A 252 -13.99 39.58 2.67
CA ALA A 252 -13.22 38.38 3.02
C ALA A 252 -11.76 38.42 2.52
N ARG A 253 -11.40 39.38 1.65
CA ARG A 253 -10.05 39.52 1.07
C ARG A 253 -8.92 39.63 2.10
N PRO A 254 -9.06 40.36 3.22
CA PRO A 254 -7.99 40.45 4.23
C PRO A 254 -7.65 39.09 4.86
N PHE A 255 -8.61 38.16 4.91
CA PHE A 255 -8.39 36.81 5.45
C PHE A 255 -7.90 35.84 4.38
N THR A 256 -8.49 35.90 3.18
CA THR A 256 -8.17 34.97 2.08
C THR A 256 -6.83 35.28 1.39
N SER A 257 -6.39 36.54 1.36
CA SER A 257 -5.10 36.92 0.77
C SER A 257 -3.89 36.24 1.44
N LYS A 258 -3.99 35.89 2.73
CA LYS A 258 -2.96 35.16 3.47
C LYS A 258 -2.63 33.78 2.89
N PHE A 259 -3.56 33.17 2.16
CA PHE A 259 -3.34 31.88 1.51
C PHE A 259 -2.59 32.01 0.18
N PHE A 260 -2.60 33.19 -0.45
CA PHE A 260 -2.03 33.42 -1.78
C PHE A 260 -0.72 34.21 -1.78
N THR A 261 -0.33 34.77 -0.63
CA THR A 261 0.80 35.69 -0.53
C THR A 261 1.74 35.30 0.60
N LEU A 262 3.04 35.52 0.39
CA LEU A 262 4.03 35.37 1.45
C LEU A 262 3.78 36.42 2.54
N SER A 263 3.74 35.97 3.79
CA SER A 263 3.40 36.86 4.91
C SER A 263 4.58 37.77 5.30
N HIS A 264 4.26 38.86 6.01
CA HIS A 264 5.22 39.77 6.66
C HIS A 264 6.31 40.34 5.73
N TYR A 265 5.88 40.98 4.64
CA TYR A 265 6.76 41.75 3.75
C TYR A 265 7.21 43.07 4.40
N ASN A 266 8.51 43.34 4.38
CA ASN A 266 9.10 44.60 4.80
C ASN A 266 9.36 45.49 3.58
N SER A 267 8.66 46.64 3.51
CA SER A 267 8.80 47.60 2.41
C SER A 267 10.16 48.29 2.36
N ASN A 268 10.90 48.34 3.47
CA ASN A 268 12.19 49.03 3.55
C ASN A 268 13.32 48.18 2.97
N THR A 269 13.33 46.89 3.29
CA THR A 269 14.38 45.96 2.86
C THR A 269 14.00 45.18 1.60
N GLY A 270 12.72 45.14 1.24
CA GLY A 270 12.20 44.32 0.14
C GLY A 270 12.19 42.82 0.46
N LYS A 271 12.32 42.45 1.73
CA LYS A 271 12.43 41.08 2.22
C LYS A 271 11.23 40.67 3.06
N TYR A 272 11.18 39.40 3.46
CA TYR A 272 10.08 38.81 4.21
C TYR A 272 10.60 38.25 5.53
N ALA A 273 9.91 38.51 6.63
CA ALA A 273 10.21 37.87 7.90
C ALA A 273 9.39 36.59 8.08
N ALA A 274 9.85 35.66 8.93
CA ALA A 274 9.02 34.54 9.36
C ALA A 274 7.78 35.02 10.13
N SER A 275 6.65 34.32 10.02
CA SER A 275 5.42 34.66 10.75
C SER A 275 4.47 33.47 10.86
N HIS A 276 3.58 33.49 11.85
CA HIS A 276 2.48 32.52 11.97
C HIS A 276 1.52 32.54 10.79
N ASP A 277 1.40 33.68 10.14
CA ASP A 277 0.57 33.80 8.95
C ASP A 277 1.08 32.94 7.78
N ASP A 278 2.32 32.43 7.84
CA ASP A 278 2.84 31.46 6.89
C ASP A 278 2.07 30.12 6.90
N LEU A 279 1.40 29.78 8.01
CA LEU A 279 0.57 28.56 8.10
C LEU A 279 -0.60 28.57 7.10
N PHE A 280 -1.15 29.74 6.77
CA PHE A 280 -2.21 29.85 5.77
C PHE A 280 -1.69 29.51 4.38
N PHE A 281 -0.56 30.09 3.98
CA PHE A 281 0.11 29.79 2.72
C PHE A 281 0.53 28.32 2.65
N MET A 282 1.05 27.77 3.74
CA MET A 282 1.42 26.35 3.81
C MET A 282 0.21 25.43 3.66
N THR A 283 -0.91 25.75 4.31
CA THR A 283 -2.16 24.99 4.20
C THR A 283 -2.67 25.00 2.77
N PHE A 284 -2.64 26.16 2.11
CA PHE A 284 -2.95 26.26 0.69
C PHE A 284 -2.04 25.36 -0.16
N CYS A 285 -0.73 25.39 0.07
CA CYS A 285 0.22 24.54 -0.67
C CYS A 285 -0.03 23.04 -0.43
N ILE A 286 -0.37 22.60 0.78
CA ILE A 286 -0.68 21.19 1.08
C ILE A 286 -1.91 20.72 0.27
N VAL A 287 -2.98 21.51 0.25
CA VAL A 287 -4.19 21.19 -0.53
C VAL A 287 -3.89 21.23 -2.02
N LEU A 288 -3.12 22.24 -2.47
CA LEU A 288 -2.70 22.37 -3.86
C LEU A 288 -1.87 21.18 -4.33
N PHE A 289 -0.84 20.76 -3.59
CA PHE A 289 -0.04 19.59 -3.95
C PHE A 289 -0.85 18.30 -3.93
N SER A 290 -1.80 18.16 -3.01
CA SER A 290 -2.69 16.99 -2.98
C SER A 290 -3.59 16.92 -4.21
N GLY A 291 -4.18 18.05 -4.61
CA GLY A 291 -5.02 18.14 -5.81
C GLY A 291 -4.23 17.99 -7.10
N LEU A 292 -3.06 18.63 -7.20
CA LEU A 292 -2.16 18.49 -8.34
C LEU A 292 -1.66 17.05 -8.49
N ARG A 293 -1.30 16.38 -7.39
CA ARG A 293 -0.90 14.96 -7.41
C ARG A 293 -2.00 14.10 -8.01
N ALA A 294 -3.19 14.13 -7.41
CA ALA A 294 -4.30 13.29 -7.84
C ALA A 294 -4.70 13.62 -9.29
N GLY A 295 -4.85 14.90 -9.62
CA GLY A 295 -5.21 15.33 -10.98
C GLY A 295 -4.16 14.97 -12.04
N VAL A 296 -2.87 15.17 -11.77
CA VAL A 296 -1.80 14.81 -12.72
C VAL A 296 -1.69 13.29 -12.86
N MET A 297 -1.84 12.53 -11.77
CA MET A 297 -1.81 11.07 -11.84
C MET A 297 -2.98 10.53 -12.69
N ASP A 298 -4.20 10.98 -12.43
CA ASP A 298 -5.41 10.44 -13.08
C ASP A 298 -5.59 10.92 -14.52
N TYR A 299 -5.32 12.20 -14.80
CA TYR A 299 -5.64 12.83 -16.08
C TYR A 299 -4.45 13.01 -17.02
N VAL A 300 -3.21 12.86 -16.54
CA VAL A 300 -2.00 13.04 -17.36
C VAL A 300 -1.17 11.77 -17.39
N LEU A 301 -0.68 11.30 -16.24
CA LEU A 301 0.29 10.22 -16.18
C LEU A 301 -0.32 8.85 -16.46
N ALA A 302 -1.50 8.53 -15.93
CA ALA A 302 -2.16 7.26 -16.20
C ALA A 302 -2.56 7.10 -17.68
N PRO A 303 -3.14 8.11 -18.36
CA PRO A 303 -3.35 8.05 -19.80
C PRO A 303 -2.05 7.90 -20.60
N LEU A 304 -0.99 8.65 -20.25
CA LEU A 304 0.31 8.53 -20.90
C LEU A 304 0.92 7.13 -20.73
N ALA A 305 0.81 6.53 -19.54
CA ALA A 305 1.27 5.17 -19.29
C ALA A 305 0.55 4.15 -20.18
N ARG A 306 -0.78 4.27 -20.31
CA ARG A 306 -1.58 3.42 -21.20
C ARG A 306 -1.24 3.63 -22.67
N MET A 307 -1.02 4.88 -23.09
CA MET A 307 -0.56 5.21 -24.45
C MET A 307 0.81 4.60 -24.77
N TRP A 308 1.67 4.45 -23.75
CA TRP A 308 2.97 3.79 -23.89
C TRP A 308 2.92 2.26 -23.70
N GLY A 309 1.73 1.67 -23.62
CA GLY A 309 1.54 0.21 -23.67
C GLY A 309 1.42 -0.48 -22.31
N LEU A 310 1.29 0.25 -21.19
CA LEU A 310 1.00 -0.35 -19.89
C LEU A 310 -0.49 -0.71 -19.79
N THR A 311 -0.79 -2.01 -19.65
CA THR A 311 -2.16 -2.52 -19.55
C THR A 311 -2.58 -2.79 -18.10
N LYS A 312 -1.64 -3.27 -17.26
CA LYS A 312 -1.94 -3.64 -15.87
C LYS A 312 -2.22 -2.40 -15.01
N LYS A 313 -3.37 -2.38 -14.34
CA LYS A 313 -3.79 -1.26 -13.47
C LYS A 313 -2.76 -0.95 -12.38
N LYS A 314 -2.20 -1.97 -11.74
CA LYS A 314 -1.15 -1.82 -10.71
C LYS A 314 0.08 -1.12 -11.26
N GLU A 315 0.56 -1.51 -12.45
CA GLU A 315 1.72 -0.90 -13.09
C GLU A 315 1.46 0.54 -13.51
N VAL A 316 0.28 0.84 -14.06
CA VAL A 316 -0.14 2.20 -14.42
C VAL A 316 -0.14 3.11 -13.18
N THR A 317 -0.70 2.65 -12.06
CA THR A 317 -0.70 3.43 -10.80
C THR A 317 0.72 3.66 -10.30
N ARG A 318 1.58 2.64 -10.27
CA ARG A 318 2.98 2.78 -9.83
C ARG A 318 3.79 3.70 -10.75
N PHE A 319 3.57 3.62 -12.05
CA PHE A 319 4.16 4.53 -13.02
C PHE A 319 3.74 5.98 -12.72
N ALA A 320 2.45 6.21 -12.48
CA ALA A 320 1.93 7.54 -12.17
C ALA A 320 2.47 8.08 -10.83
N GLU A 321 2.62 7.24 -9.80
CA GLU A 321 3.26 7.62 -8.52
C GLU A 321 4.70 8.11 -8.74
N GLN A 322 5.50 7.35 -9.50
CA GLN A 322 6.90 7.74 -9.80
C GLN A 322 6.96 8.98 -10.70
N GLY A 323 6.07 9.08 -11.69
CA GLY A 323 5.98 10.22 -12.58
C GLY A 323 5.62 11.52 -11.84
N TRP A 324 4.73 11.45 -10.84
CA TRP A 324 4.40 12.61 -10.00
C TRP A 324 5.62 13.11 -9.22
N MET A 325 6.37 12.19 -8.59
CA MET A 325 7.59 12.53 -7.86
C MET A 325 8.62 13.17 -8.80
N LEU A 326 8.79 12.63 -10.01
CA LEU A 326 9.67 13.20 -11.02
C LEU A 326 9.25 14.62 -11.41
N ILE A 327 7.96 14.90 -11.62
CA ILE A 327 7.46 16.24 -11.97
C ILE A 327 7.76 17.24 -10.85
N TYR A 328 7.49 16.86 -9.59
CA TYR A 328 7.75 17.72 -8.45
C TYR A 328 9.23 18.10 -8.32
N TYR A 329 10.11 17.09 -8.28
CA TYR A 329 11.55 17.33 -8.11
C TYR A 329 12.20 17.98 -9.33
N SER A 330 11.66 17.79 -10.53
CA SER A 330 12.11 18.51 -11.74
C SER A 330 11.88 20.02 -11.65
N VAL A 331 11.00 20.50 -10.76
CA VAL A 331 10.78 21.93 -10.50
C VAL A 331 11.53 22.38 -9.25
N PHE A 332 11.33 21.68 -8.13
CA PHE A 332 11.84 22.13 -6.83
C PHE A 332 13.35 21.94 -6.67
N TRP A 333 13.93 20.87 -7.20
CA TRP A 333 15.37 20.67 -7.08
C TRP A 333 16.18 21.73 -7.88
N PRO A 334 15.87 22.02 -9.16
CA PRO A 334 16.54 23.12 -9.86
C PRO A 334 16.33 24.48 -9.20
N LEU A 335 15.15 24.74 -8.63
CA LEU A 335 14.89 25.97 -7.87
C LEU A 335 15.77 26.08 -6.62
N GLY A 336 15.89 24.99 -5.85
CA GLY A 336 16.77 24.91 -4.68
C GLY A 336 18.24 25.10 -5.06
N MET A 337 18.67 24.43 -6.13
CA MET A 337 20.02 24.59 -6.70
C MET A 337 20.29 26.01 -7.20
N TYR A 338 19.32 26.65 -7.84
CA TYR A 338 19.45 28.05 -8.27
C TYR A 338 19.66 28.99 -7.09
N ILE A 339 18.88 28.83 -6.01
CA ILE A 339 19.06 29.59 -4.76
C ILE A 339 20.44 29.33 -4.17
N TYR A 340 20.88 28.07 -4.13
CA TYR A 340 22.18 27.69 -3.59
C TYR A 340 23.34 28.27 -4.40
N CYS A 341 23.36 28.06 -5.72
CA CYS A 341 24.43 28.52 -6.61
C CYS A 341 24.52 30.05 -6.70
N ASN A 342 23.42 30.76 -6.49
CA ASN A 342 23.39 32.22 -6.52
C ASN A 342 23.53 32.86 -5.12
N SER A 343 23.92 32.07 -4.12
CA SER A 343 24.12 32.53 -2.75
C SER A 343 25.60 32.65 -2.38
N THR A 344 25.89 33.37 -1.29
CA THR A 344 27.26 33.52 -0.77
C THR A 344 27.82 32.23 -0.18
N TYR A 345 26.97 31.28 0.19
CA TYR A 345 27.35 30.01 0.82
C TYR A 345 27.51 28.86 -0.18
N PHE A 346 27.53 29.14 -1.49
CA PHE A 346 27.82 28.13 -2.49
C PHE A 346 29.22 27.52 -2.29
N LEU A 347 29.28 26.23 -1.94
CA LEU A 347 30.51 25.49 -1.61
C LEU A 347 31.35 26.13 -0.48
N ASN A 348 30.77 27.03 0.30
CA ASN A 348 31.42 27.68 1.43
C ASN A 348 30.62 27.41 2.70
N MET A 349 31.12 26.49 3.52
CA MET A 349 30.44 26.01 4.74
C MET A 349 30.43 27.07 5.85
N ASP A 350 31.42 27.95 5.92
CA ASP A 350 31.48 29.02 6.94
C ASP A 350 30.33 30.02 6.74
N GLU A 351 30.05 30.38 5.48
CA GLU A 351 28.98 31.31 5.11
C GLU A 351 27.57 30.74 5.35
N LEU A 352 27.42 29.48 5.73
CA LEU A 352 26.13 28.96 6.20
C LEU A 352 25.70 29.61 7.52
N TRP A 353 26.66 30.09 8.31
CA TRP A 353 26.47 30.47 9.72
C TRP A 353 26.76 31.94 10.01
N THR A 354 27.23 32.70 9.01
CA THR A 354 27.55 34.13 9.14
C THR A 354 26.29 34.97 9.37
N ASP A 355 26.44 36.04 10.15
CA ASP A 355 25.39 37.04 10.44
C ASP A 355 24.09 36.47 11.03
N TRP A 356 24.18 35.35 11.75
CA TRP A 356 23.03 34.80 12.48
C TRP A 356 22.69 35.68 13.71
N PRO A 357 21.40 35.94 14.02
CA PRO A 357 20.20 35.49 13.31
C PRO A 357 19.72 36.47 12.23
N GLN A 358 19.49 35.96 11.02
CA GLN A 358 18.87 36.75 9.94
C GLN A 358 17.34 36.68 10.03
N ARG A 359 16.72 37.73 10.57
CA ARG A 359 15.25 37.80 10.77
C ARG A 359 14.45 37.95 9.47
N GLU A 360 15.11 38.20 8.34
CA GLU A 360 14.49 38.43 7.05
C GLU A 360 15.13 37.58 5.95
N LEU A 361 14.29 37.15 5.00
CA LEU A 361 14.59 36.24 3.91
C LEU A 361 14.17 36.86 2.59
N ASP A 362 14.91 36.53 1.53
CA ASP A 362 14.45 36.83 0.18
C ASP A 362 13.16 36.05 -0.13
N GLY A 363 12.24 36.65 -0.88
CA GLY A 363 10.93 36.04 -1.17
C GLY A 363 11.04 34.67 -1.83
N LEU A 364 12.05 34.47 -2.67
CA LEU A 364 12.31 33.18 -3.32
C LEU A 364 12.73 32.10 -2.32
N MET A 365 13.63 32.45 -1.38
CA MET A 365 14.06 31.53 -0.32
C MET A 365 12.88 31.18 0.60
N LYS A 366 12.11 32.19 1.04
CA LYS A 366 10.94 31.97 1.89
C LYS A 366 9.91 31.06 1.20
N GLY A 367 9.55 31.38 -0.05
CA GLY A 367 8.62 30.57 -0.84
C GLY A 367 9.11 29.12 -1.05
N TYR A 368 10.40 28.94 -1.34
CA TYR A 368 11.02 27.62 -1.47
C TYR A 368 10.94 26.81 -0.18
N MET A 369 11.33 27.40 0.97
CA MET A 369 11.31 26.73 2.27
C MET A 369 9.88 26.35 2.69
N LEU A 370 8.91 27.26 2.55
CA LEU A 370 7.51 26.98 2.89
C LEU A 370 6.89 25.94 1.95
N GLY A 371 7.18 26.02 0.65
CA GLY A 371 6.72 25.05 -0.35
C GLY A 371 7.26 23.65 -0.10
N GLN A 372 8.56 23.52 0.20
CA GLN A 372 9.19 22.27 0.59
C GLN A 372 8.57 21.73 1.88
N TRP A 373 8.44 22.56 2.92
CA TRP A 373 7.82 22.14 4.17
C TRP A 373 6.39 21.62 3.96
N SER A 374 5.57 22.32 3.18
CA SER A 374 4.22 21.89 2.81
C SER A 374 4.21 20.56 2.05
N PHE A 375 5.12 20.37 1.10
CA PHE A 375 5.21 19.13 0.36
C PHE A 375 5.58 17.95 1.26
N TRP A 376 6.55 18.11 2.15
CA TRP A 376 6.93 17.05 3.09
C TRP A 376 5.80 16.69 4.08
N ILE A 377 5.01 17.67 4.55
CA ILE A 377 3.79 17.40 5.32
C ILE A 377 2.77 16.64 4.47
N GLN A 378 2.60 17.04 3.21
CA GLN A 378 1.69 16.37 2.28
C GLN A 378 2.13 14.92 2.03
N GLN A 379 3.43 14.63 1.93
CA GLN A 379 3.95 13.26 1.76
C GLN A 379 3.67 12.37 2.99
N VAL A 380 3.59 12.94 4.20
CA VAL A 380 3.12 12.18 5.39
C VAL A 380 1.66 11.76 5.25
N LEU A 381 0.82 12.54 4.57
CA LEU A 381 -0.55 12.10 4.27
C LEU A 381 -0.53 10.98 3.23
N VAL A 382 0.25 11.16 2.15
CA VAL A 382 0.37 10.18 1.04
C VAL A 382 0.86 8.82 1.53
N ILE A 383 1.91 8.75 2.34
CA ILE A 383 2.47 7.46 2.81
C ILE A 383 1.50 6.65 3.70
N ASN A 384 0.52 7.30 4.31
CA ASN A 384 -0.51 6.64 5.10
C ASN A 384 -1.72 6.20 4.26
N ILE A 385 -1.83 6.73 3.04
CA ILE A 385 -2.89 6.47 2.08
C ILE A 385 -2.46 5.39 1.08
N GLU A 386 -1.22 5.45 0.61
CA GLU A 386 -0.63 4.45 -0.28
C GLU A 386 -0.40 3.11 0.45
N ASP A 387 -0.39 2.03 -0.33
CA ASP A 387 -0.14 0.70 0.22
C ASP A 387 1.19 0.63 0.98
N ARG A 388 1.12 0.05 2.17
CA ARG A 388 2.26 -0.02 3.08
C ARG A 388 3.33 -0.96 2.53
N ARG A 389 4.49 -0.40 2.21
CA ARG A 389 5.71 -1.16 1.85
C ARG A 389 6.45 -1.68 3.09
N LYS A 390 7.39 -2.61 2.89
CA LYS A 390 8.23 -3.19 3.96
C LYS A 390 9.05 -2.17 4.74
N ASP A 391 9.37 -1.03 4.12
CA ASP A 391 10.12 0.07 4.73
C ASP A 391 9.23 1.23 5.22
N HIS A 392 7.91 1.02 5.38
CA HIS A 392 6.95 2.06 5.72
C HIS A 392 7.33 2.85 6.99
N TRP A 393 7.75 2.18 8.06
CA TRP A 393 8.10 2.86 9.31
C TRP A 393 9.42 3.63 9.21
N GLN A 394 10.38 3.13 8.45
CA GLN A 394 11.62 3.84 8.15
C GLN A 394 11.31 5.09 7.33
N MET A 395 10.52 4.96 6.26
CA MET A 395 10.11 6.09 5.44
C MET A 395 9.32 7.13 6.25
N LEU A 396 8.33 6.72 7.06
CA LEU A 396 7.57 7.65 7.91
C LEU A 396 8.46 8.38 8.92
N THR A 397 9.38 7.66 9.58
CA THR A 397 10.34 8.28 10.53
C THR A 397 11.20 9.33 9.84
N HIS A 398 11.65 9.06 8.62
CA HIS A 398 12.45 9.99 7.84
C HIS A 398 11.67 11.27 7.54
N HIS A 399 10.41 11.14 7.10
CA HIS A 399 9.57 12.31 6.83
C HIS A 399 9.36 13.16 8.08
N LEU A 400 9.11 12.53 9.24
CA LEU A 400 8.95 13.25 10.50
C LEU A 400 10.24 13.99 10.89
N VAL A 401 11.41 13.34 10.79
CA VAL A 401 12.70 13.97 11.09
C VAL A 401 13.01 15.11 10.11
N THR A 402 12.75 14.93 8.82
CA THR A 402 12.93 15.97 7.79
C THR A 402 12.02 17.17 8.05
N ILE A 403 10.75 16.96 8.39
CA ILE A 403 9.82 18.04 8.77
C ILE A 403 10.34 18.80 10.00
N VAL A 404 10.82 18.09 11.02
CA VAL A 404 11.41 18.71 12.21
C VAL A 404 12.64 19.55 11.86
N LEU A 405 13.53 19.05 10.99
CA LEU A 405 14.72 19.78 10.53
C LEU A 405 14.36 21.03 9.72
N ILE A 406 13.41 20.95 8.80
CA ILE A 406 12.94 22.12 8.01
C ILE A 406 12.30 23.16 8.96
N CYS A 407 11.43 22.69 9.86
CA CYS A 407 10.77 23.53 10.85
C CYS A 407 11.78 24.24 11.77
N ALA A 408 12.75 23.50 12.31
CA ALA A 408 13.81 24.06 13.15
C ALA A 408 14.69 25.05 12.36
N SER A 409 15.08 24.71 11.13
CA SER A 409 15.86 25.60 10.25
C SER A 409 15.12 26.92 9.98
N TYR A 410 13.80 26.87 9.82
CA TYR A 410 12.98 28.07 9.62
C TYR A 410 12.81 28.88 10.91
N ALA A 411 12.43 28.22 12.02
CA ALA A 411 12.15 28.88 13.30
C ALA A 411 13.42 29.52 13.92
N TYR A 412 14.55 28.84 13.85
CA TYR A 412 15.84 29.32 14.35
C TYR A 412 16.59 30.22 13.36
N HIS A 413 15.99 30.60 12.22
CA HIS A 413 16.61 31.46 11.20
C HIS A 413 17.92 30.87 10.62
N GLN A 414 17.98 29.54 10.48
CA GLN A 414 19.08 28.77 9.90
C GLN A 414 18.69 28.23 8.50
N THR A 415 18.10 29.09 7.67
CA THR A 415 17.53 28.69 6.37
C THR A 415 18.59 28.35 5.32
N ARG A 416 19.82 28.89 5.43
CA ARG A 416 20.94 28.58 4.52
C ARG A 416 21.34 27.11 4.56
N VAL A 417 21.57 26.58 5.76
CA VAL A 417 21.84 25.14 5.94
C VAL A 417 20.61 24.30 5.58
N GLY A 418 19.41 24.79 5.87
CA GLY A 418 18.17 24.13 5.46
C GLY A 418 18.07 23.97 3.93
N ASN A 419 18.38 25.01 3.17
CA ASN A 419 18.44 24.95 1.70
C ASN A 419 19.50 23.95 1.22
N LEU A 420 20.71 23.99 1.77
CA LEU A 420 21.79 23.06 1.41
C LEU A 420 21.38 21.60 1.67
N ILE A 421 20.79 21.31 2.83
CA ILE A 421 20.33 19.96 3.18
C ILE A 421 19.28 19.47 2.17
N LEU A 422 18.27 20.29 1.86
CA LEU A 422 17.23 19.94 0.88
C LEU A 422 17.82 19.68 -0.51
N VAL A 423 18.73 20.54 -0.97
CA VAL A 423 19.41 20.39 -2.26
C VAL A 423 20.22 19.10 -2.36
N ILE A 424 20.99 18.77 -1.32
CA ILE A 424 21.77 17.53 -1.25
C ILE A 424 20.83 16.34 -1.22
N MET A 425 19.73 16.42 -0.46
CA MET A 425 18.76 15.33 -0.30
C MET A 425 18.02 15.04 -1.60
N ASP A 426 17.37 16.03 -2.19
CA ASP A 426 16.36 15.82 -3.22
C ASP A 426 16.92 15.36 -4.59
N VAL A 427 18.24 15.49 -4.84
CA VAL A 427 18.82 15.15 -6.16
C VAL A 427 18.60 13.68 -6.56
N VAL A 428 18.63 12.76 -5.60
CA VAL A 428 18.44 11.33 -5.87
C VAL A 428 16.98 11.01 -6.19
N ASP A 429 16.05 11.84 -5.73
CA ASP A 429 14.62 11.72 -5.98
C ASP A 429 14.21 12.25 -7.36
N LEU A 430 15.17 12.77 -8.13
CA LEU A 430 15.02 12.99 -9.57
C LEU A 430 15.41 11.72 -10.36
N ILE A 431 16.52 11.08 -9.97
CA ILE A 431 17.14 9.98 -10.72
C ILE A 431 16.40 8.67 -10.48
N PHE A 432 16.01 8.39 -9.23
CA PHE A 432 15.40 7.12 -8.85
C PHE A 432 14.00 6.92 -9.46
N PRO A 433 13.05 7.88 -9.39
CA PRO A 433 11.76 7.74 -10.05
C PRO A 433 11.88 7.67 -11.57
N LEU A 434 12.84 8.40 -12.17
CA LEU A 434 13.13 8.31 -13.60
C LEU A 434 13.56 6.89 -14.00
N ALA A 435 14.45 6.26 -13.22
CA ALA A 435 14.87 4.88 -13.46
C ALA A 435 13.69 3.90 -13.39
N LYS A 436 12.80 4.07 -12.40
CA LYS A 436 11.58 3.25 -12.25
C LYS A 436 10.60 3.45 -13.40
N CYS A 437 10.36 4.69 -13.85
CA CYS A 437 9.51 4.97 -15.01
C CYS A 437 10.00 4.24 -16.27
N PHE A 438 11.31 4.30 -16.57
CA PHE A 438 11.88 3.55 -17.70
C PHE A 438 11.80 2.03 -17.51
N LYS A 439 11.93 1.54 -16.28
CA LYS A 439 11.78 0.11 -15.97
C LYS A 439 10.36 -0.37 -16.28
N TYR A 440 9.33 0.37 -15.83
CA TYR A 440 7.92 0.02 -16.10
C TYR A 440 7.58 0.05 -17.59
N LEU A 441 8.27 0.88 -18.38
CA LEU A 441 8.14 0.93 -19.84
C LEU A 441 8.86 -0.22 -20.56
N GLY A 442 9.47 -1.16 -19.83
CA GLY A 442 10.14 -2.34 -20.40
C GLY A 442 11.56 -2.08 -20.93
N TYR A 443 12.14 -0.90 -20.68
CA TYR A 443 13.56 -0.66 -21.03
C TYR A 443 14.47 -1.42 -20.06
N THR A 444 15.51 -2.07 -20.59
CA THR A 444 16.46 -2.84 -19.77
C THR A 444 17.77 -2.08 -19.52
N MET A 445 18.32 -1.43 -20.54
CA MET A 445 19.61 -0.73 -20.42
C MET A 445 19.54 0.63 -19.72
N ILE A 446 18.48 1.41 -19.97
CA ILE A 446 18.35 2.76 -19.41
C ILE A 446 18.22 2.72 -17.87
N PRO A 447 17.37 1.87 -17.27
CA PRO A 447 17.27 1.77 -15.82
C PRO A 447 18.57 1.34 -15.16
N ASP A 448 19.35 0.44 -15.77
CA ASP A 448 20.64 0.01 -15.22
C ASP A 448 21.67 1.15 -15.21
N ILE A 449 21.74 1.95 -16.28
CA ILE A 449 22.58 3.15 -16.35
C ILE A 449 22.13 4.17 -15.29
N LEU A 450 20.84 4.45 -15.22
CA LEU A 450 20.29 5.38 -14.23
C LEU A 450 20.48 4.88 -12.80
N PHE A 451 20.44 3.56 -12.57
CA PHE A 451 20.75 2.95 -11.29
C PHE A 451 22.23 3.17 -10.92
N ALA A 452 23.17 2.98 -11.85
CA ALA A 452 24.58 3.26 -11.60
C ALA A 452 24.84 4.75 -11.28
N VAL A 453 24.18 5.66 -12.01
CA VAL A 453 24.22 7.10 -11.72
C VAL A 453 23.62 7.38 -10.34
N PHE A 454 22.47 6.79 -10.01
CA PHE A 454 21.82 6.91 -8.72
C PHE A 454 22.75 6.46 -7.58
N VAL A 455 23.40 5.30 -7.68
CA VAL A 455 24.35 4.82 -6.67
C VAL A 455 25.48 5.82 -6.46
N THR A 456 26.05 6.33 -7.56
CA THR A 456 27.16 7.29 -7.50
C THR A 456 26.75 8.59 -6.82
N VAL A 457 25.63 9.17 -7.26
CA VAL A 457 25.09 10.43 -6.71
C VAL A 457 24.66 10.24 -5.25
N TRP A 458 24.06 9.10 -4.90
CA TRP A 458 23.71 8.76 -3.52
C TRP A 458 24.94 8.75 -2.62
N LEU A 459 26.01 8.03 -2.98
CA LEU A 459 27.22 7.96 -2.14
C LEU A 459 27.87 9.33 -1.94
N ILE A 460 27.98 10.12 -3.01
CA ILE A 460 28.55 11.47 -2.96
C ILE A 460 27.69 12.39 -2.08
N THR A 461 26.38 12.46 -2.33
CA THR A 461 25.50 13.38 -1.60
C THR A 461 25.34 12.96 -0.14
N ARG A 462 25.20 11.66 0.17
CA ARG A 462 24.88 11.17 1.52
C ARG A 462 26.08 10.89 2.41
N HIS A 463 27.24 10.57 1.86
CA HIS A 463 28.42 10.22 2.66
C HIS A 463 29.59 11.17 2.50
N VAL A 464 29.55 12.07 1.51
CA VAL A 464 30.53 13.16 1.40
C VAL A 464 29.86 14.46 1.84
N PHE A 465 28.97 15.02 1.02
CA PHE A 465 28.41 16.35 1.29
C PHE A 465 27.58 16.42 2.57
N PHE A 466 26.72 15.42 2.84
CA PHE A 466 25.93 15.43 4.07
C PHE A 466 26.80 15.33 5.34
N LEU A 467 27.86 14.49 5.32
CA LEU A 467 28.79 14.42 6.45
C LEU A 467 29.63 15.70 6.59
N MET A 468 29.96 16.37 5.49
CA MET A 468 30.56 17.71 5.53
C MET A 468 29.61 18.72 6.20
N THR A 469 28.31 18.67 5.91
CA THR A 469 27.30 19.50 6.59
C THR A 469 27.24 19.19 8.08
N CYS A 470 27.21 17.91 8.48
CA CYS A 470 27.26 17.52 9.89
C CYS A 470 28.54 18.02 10.59
N TRP A 471 29.68 17.92 9.92
CA TRP A 471 30.95 18.44 10.42
C TRP A 471 30.89 19.96 10.61
N SER A 472 30.32 20.69 9.64
CA SER A 472 30.19 22.14 9.72
C SER A 472 29.27 22.57 10.88
N VAL A 473 28.17 21.85 11.12
CA VAL A 473 27.32 22.05 12.31
C VAL A 473 28.09 21.84 13.60
N TYR A 474 28.98 20.83 13.67
CA TYR A 474 29.74 20.52 14.87
C TYR A 474 30.92 21.48 15.10
N SER A 475 31.59 21.90 14.03
CA SER A 475 32.87 22.64 14.09
C SER A 475 32.72 24.13 13.79
N ASP A 476 32.08 24.49 12.68
CA ASP A 476 32.04 25.89 12.22
C ASP A 476 30.97 26.69 12.94
N LEU A 477 29.82 26.08 13.23
CA LEU A 477 28.71 26.73 13.92
C LEU A 477 29.11 27.33 15.29
N PRO A 478 29.71 26.59 16.25
CA PRO A 478 30.12 27.16 17.54
C PRO A 478 31.32 28.11 17.44
N ARG A 479 32.10 28.02 16.35
CA ARG A 479 33.22 28.95 16.08
C ARG A 479 32.71 30.31 15.60
N LEU A 480 31.65 30.32 14.79
CA LEU A 480 31.11 31.51 14.13
C LEU A 480 29.98 32.18 14.91
N ILE A 481 29.16 31.41 15.63
CA ILE A 481 28.06 31.93 16.43
C ILE A 481 28.42 31.84 17.91
N THR A 482 28.53 33.02 18.55
CA THR A 482 28.71 33.09 20.01
C THR A 482 27.43 32.68 20.73
N SER A 483 27.55 31.95 21.84
CA SER A 483 26.39 31.57 22.66
C SER A 483 25.71 32.80 23.27
N ALA A 484 24.61 33.22 22.66
CA ALA A 484 23.85 34.41 23.02
C ALA A 484 22.41 34.31 22.51
N CYS A 485 21.55 35.19 23.02
CA CYS A 485 20.18 35.34 22.57
C CYS A 485 19.95 36.69 21.89
N TYR A 486 18.98 36.74 20.98
CA TYR A 486 18.56 37.95 20.27
C TYR A 486 17.04 38.04 20.25
N SER A 487 16.47 39.24 20.31
CA SER A 487 15.01 39.48 20.27
C SER A 487 14.69 40.70 19.40
N GLY A 488 13.52 40.74 18.79
CA GLY A 488 13.05 41.83 17.94
C GLY A 488 13.06 41.50 16.45
N SER A 489 12.47 42.42 15.68
CA SER A 489 12.45 42.39 14.21
C SER A 489 13.83 42.77 13.63
N ALA A 490 14.01 42.61 12.31
CA ALA A 490 15.25 42.99 11.63
C ALA A 490 15.64 44.46 11.87
N ASP A 491 14.68 45.37 11.88
CA ASP A 491 14.91 46.81 12.08
C ASP A 491 15.28 47.18 13.54
N ASN A 492 15.00 46.30 14.51
CA ASN A 492 15.19 46.57 15.93
C ASN A 492 15.69 45.33 16.68
N LEU A 493 16.75 44.72 16.14
CA LEU A 493 17.35 43.52 16.72
C LEU A 493 18.11 43.89 18.01
N LYS A 494 17.67 43.33 19.13
CA LYS A 494 18.30 43.49 20.44
C LYS A 494 19.12 42.25 20.77
N GLY A 495 20.39 42.45 21.11
CA GLY A 495 21.29 41.40 21.55
C GLY A 495 22.76 41.83 21.43
N PRO A 496 23.71 41.03 21.94
CA PRO A 496 23.50 39.74 22.60
C PRO A 496 22.84 39.88 23.99
N LEU A 497 21.87 39.03 24.27
CA LEU A 497 21.21 38.85 25.57
C LEU A 497 21.71 37.56 26.23
N ALA A 498 21.69 37.51 27.57
CA ALA A 498 22.00 36.28 28.31
C ALA A 498 20.94 35.20 28.03
N VAL A 499 21.38 33.94 28.03
CA VAL A 499 20.48 32.79 27.87
C VAL A 499 19.58 32.66 29.11
N PRO A 500 18.25 32.68 28.97
CA PRO A 500 17.34 32.47 30.09
C PRO A 500 17.51 31.06 30.68
N ASP A 501 17.38 30.93 32.00
CA ASP A 501 17.50 29.65 32.71
C ASP A 501 16.28 28.72 32.52
N ASP A 502 15.19 29.22 31.96
CA ASP A 502 13.94 28.47 31.75
C ASP A 502 13.89 27.78 30.38
N TRP A 503 13.12 26.70 30.21
CA TRP A 503 13.04 25.97 28.94
C TRP A 503 12.14 26.64 27.87
N SER A 504 11.43 27.72 28.19
CA SER A 504 10.42 28.29 27.28
C SER A 504 11.04 28.97 26.06
N HIS A 505 12.25 29.51 26.20
CA HIS A 505 13.00 30.13 25.11
C HIS A 505 13.34 29.17 23.96
N LEU A 506 13.30 27.85 24.17
CA LEU A 506 13.52 26.86 23.10
C LEU A 506 12.31 26.74 22.15
N LEU A 507 11.11 26.97 22.68
CA LEU A 507 9.86 26.91 21.90
C LEU A 507 9.40 28.28 21.42
N GLU A 508 9.95 29.36 21.98
CA GLU A 508 9.62 30.73 21.62
C GLU A 508 9.83 31.04 20.13
N PRO A 509 10.92 30.60 19.44
CA PRO A 509 11.08 30.83 18.00
C PRO A 509 9.97 30.21 17.14
N PHE A 510 9.32 29.15 17.63
CA PHE A 510 8.18 28.52 16.95
C PHE A 510 6.85 29.23 17.26
N ARG A 511 6.80 30.03 18.34
CA ARG A 511 5.60 30.72 18.82
C ARG A 511 5.61 32.23 18.55
N ASP A 512 6.76 32.84 18.35
CA ASP A 512 6.89 34.25 17.96
C ASP A 512 8.16 34.42 17.12
N SER A 513 7.98 34.81 15.87
CA SER A 513 9.10 35.03 14.94
C SER A 513 9.98 36.22 15.31
N THR A 514 9.47 37.14 16.13
CA THR A 514 10.19 38.29 16.69
C THR A 514 10.60 38.08 18.16
N GLY A 515 10.20 36.95 18.75
CA GLY A 515 10.56 36.54 20.09
C GLY A 515 12.06 36.26 20.25
N ILE A 516 12.45 35.86 21.45
CA ILE A 516 13.84 35.51 21.74
C ILE A 516 14.26 34.29 20.92
N VAL A 517 15.41 34.38 20.25
CA VAL A 517 16.09 33.25 19.62
C VAL A 517 17.47 33.13 20.23
N CYS A 518 17.79 31.95 20.71
CA CYS A 518 19.03 31.68 21.44
C CYS A 518 19.87 30.67 20.67
N PHE A 519 21.18 30.81 20.81
CA PHE A 519 22.14 29.80 20.39
C PHE A 519 22.97 29.36 21.60
N ASN A 520 23.11 28.05 21.76
CA ASN A 520 23.98 27.41 22.74
C ASN A 520 24.35 26.00 22.24
N ASP A 521 25.31 25.38 22.93
CA ASP A 521 25.80 24.04 22.56
C ASP A 521 24.70 22.98 22.57
N ASN A 522 23.69 23.11 23.44
CA ASN A 522 22.56 22.17 23.50
C ASN A 522 21.68 22.24 22.25
N ILE A 523 21.42 23.45 21.74
CA ILE A 523 20.63 23.67 20.51
C ILE A 523 21.41 23.14 19.30
N MET A 524 22.73 23.42 19.23
CA MET A 524 23.61 22.83 18.22
C MET A 524 23.55 21.30 18.26
N LEU A 525 23.74 20.70 19.43
CA LEU A 525 23.73 19.24 19.60
C LEU A 525 22.36 18.64 19.24
N GLY A 526 21.26 19.33 19.57
CA GLY A 526 19.91 18.91 19.19
C GLY A 526 19.73 18.88 17.67
N PHE A 527 20.15 19.93 16.97
CA PHE A 527 20.12 19.99 15.51
C PHE A 527 21.02 18.92 14.88
N LEU A 528 22.25 18.77 15.38
CA LEU A 528 23.19 17.74 14.94
C LEU A 528 22.65 16.33 15.16
N TYR A 529 22.02 16.05 16.30
CA TYR A 529 21.43 14.75 16.60
C TYR A 529 20.33 14.38 15.61
N CYS A 530 19.46 15.32 15.23
CA CYS A 530 18.48 15.11 14.16
C CYS A 530 19.13 14.75 12.82
N LEU A 531 20.24 15.42 12.45
CA LEU A 531 21.02 15.08 11.25
C LEU A 531 21.68 13.70 11.35
N LEU A 532 22.20 13.33 12.52
CA LEU A 532 22.83 12.03 12.73
C LEU A 532 21.82 10.88 12.73
N ILE A 533 20.59 11.09 13.23
CA ILE A 533 19.49 10.13 13.04
C ILE A 533 19.25 9.92 11.56
N LEU A 534 19.16 11.01 10.79
CA LEU A 534 19.00 10.94 9.34
C LEU A 534 20.15 10.17 8.68
N GLN A 535 21.38 10.39 9.13
CA GLN A 535 22.55 9.65 8.65
C GLN A 535 22.44 8.14 8.91
N VAL A 536 22.01 7.73 10.10
CA VAL A 536 21.81 6.31 10.43
C VAL A 536 20.81 5.67 9.48
N MET A 537 19.71 6.37 9.18
CA MET A 537 18.70 5.88 8.23
C MET A 537 19.28 5.75 6.81
N MET A 538 20.08 6.72 6.37
CA MET A 538 20.75 6.66 5.08
C MET A 538 21.78 5.54 5.00
N LEU A 539 22.47 5.20 6.09
CA LEU A 539 23.35 4.02 6.14
C LEU A 539 22.56 2.71 5.97
N ILE A 540 21.37 2.60 6.57
CA ILE A 540 20.48 1.44 6.39
C ILE A 540 20.08 1.30 4.92
N TRP A 541 19.64 2.38 4.28
CA TRP A 541 19.30 2.33 2.85
C TRP A 541 20.52 2.09 1.97
N SER A 542 21.68 2.62 2.32
CA SER A 542 22.94 2.36 1.60
C SER A 542 23.29 0.88 1.63
N ALA A 543 23.06 0.18 2.75
CA ALA A 543 23.23 -1.26 2.82
C ALA A 543 22.28 -2.02 1.87
N PHE A 544 21.04 -1.56 1.69
CA PHE A 544 20.13 -2.12 0.70
C PHE A 544 20.60 -1.84 -0.74
N ILE A 545 21.02 -0.62 -1.03
CA ILE A 545 21.53 -0.21 -2.34
C ILE A 545 22.76 -1.06 -2.72
N VAL A 546 23.70 -1.26 -1.79
CA VAL A 546 24.87 -2.12 -2.01
C VAL A 546 24.46 -3.57 -2.29
N ARG A 547 23.46 -4.11 -1.59
CA ARG A 547 22.95 -5.46 -1.88
C ARG A 547 22.37 -5.57 -3.28
N VAL A 548 21.60 -4.57 -3.74
CA VAL A 548 21.09 -4.52 -5.12
C VAL A 548 22.25 -4.40 -6.10
N ALA A 549 23.22 -3.52 -5.86
CA ALA A 549 24.38 -3.33 -6.73
C ALA A 549 25.22 -4.61 -6.88
N VAL A 550 25.45 -5.36 -5.79
CA VAL A 550 26.14 -6.66 -5.85
C VAL A 550 25.36 -7.65 -6.70
N ARG A 551 24.02 -7.67 -6.59
CA ARG A 551 23.17 -8.53 -7.40
C ARG A 551 23.24 -8.18 -8.90
N VAL A 552 23.27 -6.89 -9.21
CA VAL A 552 23.45 -6.39 -10.58
C VAL A 552 24.81 -6.80 -11.16
N LEU A 553 25.88 -6.69 -10.37
CA LEU A 553 27.22 -7.15 -10.77
C LEU A 553 27.31 -8.67 -10.97
N GLN A 554 26.43 -9.43 -10.32
CA GLN A 554 26.28 -10.88 -10.50
C GLN A 554 25.41 -11.24 -11.72
N GLY A 555 25.03 -10.28 -12.56
CA GLY A 555 24.29 -10.50 -13.80
C GLY A 555 22.77 -10.58 -13.65
N HIS A 556 22.21 -10.16 -12.52
CA HIS A 556 20.76 -10.07 -12.33
C HIS A 556 20.28 -8.63 -12.58
N SER A 557 18.97 -8.44 -12.79
CA SER A 557 18.38 -7.11 -12.97
C SER A 557 18.42 -6.27 -11.68
N ALA A 558 18.43 -4.94 -11.81
CA ALA A 558 18.40 -3.97 -10.71
C ALA A 558 17.00 -3.89 -10.05
N GLU A 559 16.55 -5.00 -9.47
CA GLU A 559 15.26 -5.09 -8.79
C GLU A 559 15.31 -4.50 -7.38
N ASP A 560 14.29 -3.70 -7.05
CA ASP A 560 14.13 -3.12 -5.71
C ASP A 560 13.62 -4.18 -4.74
N ILE A 561 14.48 -4.58 -3.80
CA ILE A 561 14.21 -5.65 -2.82
C ILE A 561 13.16 -5.20 -1.77
N ARG A 562 12.79 -3.91 -1.74
CA ARG A 562 11.86 -3.33 -0.76
C ARG A 562 10.41 -3.36 -1.22
N SER A 563 10.16 -3.30 -2.54
CA SER A 563 8.83 -3.51 -3.10
C SER A 563 8.48 -4.98 -2.96
N ASP A 564 7.31 -5.29 -2.39
CA ASP A 564 6.76 -6.63 -2.51
C ASP A 564 6.68 -6.99 -4.00
N ASP A 565 7.15 -8.20 -4.28
CA ASP A 565 7.08 -8.95 -5.53
C ASP A 565 6.27 -8.24 -6.63
N GLU A 566 6.96 -7.66 -7.62
CA GLU A 566 6.36 -6.92 -8.74
C GLU A 566 5.62 -7.86 -9.73
N GLY A 567 5.18 -9.06 -9.31
CA GLY A 567 4.57 -10.07 -10.19
C GLY A 567 3.54 -11.05 -9.61
N GLU A 568 3.31 -11.13 -8.29
CA GLU A 568 2.41 -12.17 -7.72
C GLU A 568 1.32 -11.62 -6.81
N GLU A 569 0.55 -10.67 -7.33
CA GLU A 569 -0.84 -10.45 -6.91
C GLU A 569 -1.68 -10.16 -8.16
N ASP A 570 -1.65 -11.06 -9.13
CA ASP A 570 -2.74 -11.16 -10.10
C ASP A 570 -3.94 -11.76 -9.33
N VAL A 571 -4.61 -10.93 -8.52
CA VAL A 571 -6.07 -11.03 -8.47
C VAL A 571 -6.48 -10.72 -9.90
N GLU A 572 -7.20 -11.63 -10.56
CA GLU A 572 -7.80 -11.41 -11.87
C GLU A 572 -8.52 -10.03 -11.86
N ASP A 573 -7.80 -8.97 -12.25
CA ASP A 573 -8.38 -7.71 -12.64
C ASP A 573 -8.92 -8.02 -14.03
N ASP A 574 -10.23 -8.30 -14.09
CA ASP A 574 -10.97 -8.44 -15.34
C ASP A 574 -10.48 -7.38 -16.33
N ASP A 575 -10.06 -7.82 -17.52
CA ASP A 575 -9.77 -6.96 -18.66
C ASP A 575 -10.98 -6.04 -18.89
N LEU A 576 -10.90 -4.80 -18.41
CA LEU A 576 -11.88 -3.77 -18.72
C LEU A 576 -11.62 -3.29 -20.14
N GLU A 577 -12.23 -3.96 -21.12
CA GLU A 577 -12.51 -3.35 -22.42
C GLU A 577 -13.42 -2.13 -22.17
N ILE A 578 -12.89 -0.93 -22.41
CA ILE A 578 -13.64 0.33 -22.31
C ILE A 578 -14.24 0.61 -23.69
N GLU A 579 -15.54 0.41 -23.86
CA GLU A 579 -16.32 1.10 -24.89
C GLU A 579 -16.44 2.59 -24.50
N GLU A 580 -16.12 3.49 -25.43
CA GLU A 580 -16.26 4.95 -25.26
C GLU A 580 -17.74 5.33 -25.02
N GLY A 581 -18.11 5.51 -23.75
CA GLY A 581 -19.44 5.98 -23.33
C GLY A 581 -19.43 7.46 -22.95
N HIS A 582 -20.12 8.28 -23.74
CA HIS A 582 -20.39 9.71 -23.52
C HIS A 582 -20.94 9.99 -22.10
N PRO A 583 -20.56 11.10 -21.42
CA PRO A 583 -21.05 11.40 -20.08
C PRO A 583 -22.54 11.74 -20.11
N LEU A 584 -23.36 10.98 -19.37
CA LEU A 584 -24.68 11.42 -18.94
C LEU A 584 -24.56 11.92 -17.51
N GLU A 585 -24.93 13.18 -17.31
CA GLU A 585 -25.05 13.82 -16.00
C GLU A 585 -26.16 13.10 -15.19
N GLU A 586 -25.79 12.47 -14.08
CA GLU A 586 -26.74 11.98 -13.09
C GLU A 586 -26.83 13.01 -11.97
N GLU A 587 -28.00 13.65 -11.83
CA GLU A 587 -28.27 14.59 -10.74
C GLU A 587 -28.21 13.84 -9.40
N VAL A 588 -27.23 14.21 -8.57
CA VAL A 588 -27.04 13.64 -7.24
C VAL A 588 -28.12 14.20 -6.29
N GLY A 589 -29.26 13.49 -6.21
CA GLY A 589 -30.27 13.72 -5.19
C GLY A 589 -29.71 13.43 -3.79
N VAL A 590 -29.94 14.35 -2.84
CA VAL A 590 -29.40 14.37 -1.46
C VAL A 590 -29.96 13.25 -0.55
N GLU A 591 -30.55 12.19 -1.10
CA GLU A 591 -31.28 11.17 -0.31
C GLU A 591 -30.47 9.91 0.03
N ALA A 592 -29.20 9.81 -0.39
CA ALA A 592 -28.35 8.66 -0.08
C ALA A 592 -27.57 8.75 1.25
N ILE A 593 -27.83 9.75 2.10
CA ILE A 593 -27.24 9.82 3.45
C ILE A 593 -28.22 9.24 4.47
N ASN A 594 -28.11 7.94 4.75
CA ASN A 594 -28.90 7.29 5.81
C ASN A 594 -28.35 7.66 7.21
N LEU A 595 -28.67 8.86 7.69
CA LEU A 595 -28.34 9.37 9.03
C LEU A 595 -29.16 8.69 10.16
N LYS A 596 -30.18 7.89 9.83
CA LYS A 596 -31.03 7.19 10.84
C LYS A 596 -30.33 6.02 11.56
N GLY A 597 -29.13 5.63 11.11
CA GLY A 597 -28.29 4.64 11.79
C GLY A 597 -27.44 5.21 12.94
N TRP A 598 -27.24 6.54 12.97
CA TRP A 598 -26.40 7.22 13.96
C TRP A 598 -27.15 7.42 15.30
N GLU A 599 -28.43 7.80 15.27
CA GLU A 599 -29.18 8.14 16.49
C GLU A 599 -29.52 6.94 17.40
N ARG A 600 -29.45 5.70 16.89
CA ARG A 600 -29.83 4.51 17.66
C ARG A 600 -28.76 3.96 18.61
N ARG A 601 -27.56 4.57 18.68
CA ARG A 601 -26.47 4.10 19.56
C ARG A 601 -26.15 4.99 20.77
N ASN A 602 -26.73 6.18 20.87
CA ASN A 602 -26.59 7.06 22.04
C ASN A 602 -27.96 7.41 22.64
N SER A 603 -28.56 6.47 23.37
CA SER A 603 -29.61 6.80 24.34
C SER A 603 -29.36 6.06 25.64
N VAL A 604 -28.36 6.54 26.39
CA VAL A 604 -28.29 6.37 27.83
C VAL A 604 -29.02 7.56 28.44
N LYS A 605 -30.12 7.25 29.13
CA LYS A 605 -31.02 8.20 29.80
C LYS A 605 -30.26 9.23 30.64
N ARG A 606 -30.46 10.52 30.36
CA ARG A 606 -30.41 11.59 31.36
C ARG A 606 -31.58 12.53 31.16
N ALA A 607 -32.43 12.60 32.20
CA ALA A 607 -33.52 13.54 32.32
C ALA A 607 -32.99 14.96 32.55
N GLY A 608 -33.60 15.95 31.90
CA GLY A 608 -33.29 17.36 32.09
C GLY A 608 -34.22 18.24 31.24
N SER A 609 -35.13 18.92 31.91
CA SER A 609 -36.23 19.76 31.42
C SER A 609 -35.76 21.09 30.79
N SER A 610 -36.38 21.53 29.68
CA SER A 610 -37.00 22.87 29.58
C SER A 610 -37.72 23.12 28.24
N SER A 611 -39.06 23.19 28.31
CA SER A 611 -39.97 24.18 27.71
C SER A 611 -39.80 24.64 26.24
N GLY A 612 -40.55 24.00 25.34
CA GLY A 612 -41.78 24.56 24.74
C GLY A 612 -41.71 25.83 23.86
N ILE A 613 -42.06 25.66 22.58
CA ILE A 613 -43.15 26.38 21.91
C ILE A 613 -43.63 25.52 20.72
N THR A 614 -44.90 25.15 20.75
CA THR A 614 -45.65 24.46 19.69
C THR A 614 -46.73 25.39 19.18
N LEU A 615 -46.89 25.50 17.86
CA LEU A 615 -48.19 25.76 17.24
C LEU A 615 -48.34 24.95 15.94
N PRO A 616 -49.58 24.53 15.58
CA PRO A 616 -49.88 23.29 14.87
C PRO A 616 -50.52 23.53 13.49
N ARG A 617 -50.78 22.45 12.71
CA ARG A 617 -52.12 22.10 12.15
C ARG A 617 -52.05 21.09 10.98
N HIS A 618 -52.66 19.90 11.24
CA HIS A 618 -53.53 19.05 10.41
C HIS A 618 -53.09 18.63 8.97
N SER A 619 -53.33 17.41 8.48
CA SER A 619 -54.20 16.32 8.93
C SER A 619 -53.97 15.06 8.08
N ASP A 620 -53.89 13.90 8.74
CA ASP A 620 -54.18 12.58 8.16
C ASP A 620 -55.62 12.18 8.46
N PRO A 621 -56.28 11.49 7.52
CA PRO A 621 -57.31 10.54 7.90
C PRO A 621 -57.20 9.25 7.07
N LYS A 622 -56.81 8.13 7.73
CA LYS A 622 -57.39 6.78 7.58
C LYS A 622 -56.53 5.75 8.32
N GLU A 623 -56.58 5.80 9.64
CA GLU A 623 -56.51 4.59 10.46
C GLU A 623 -57.94 4.29 10.93
N LEU A 624 -58.25 3.00 11.09
CA LEU A 624 -59.47 2.45 11.72
C LEU A 624 -60.73 2.39 10.84
N LEU A 625 -60.89 1.27 10.12
CA LEU A 625 -62.01 0.33 10.31
C LEU A 625 -62.02 -0.75 9.20
N ASN A 626 -61.37 -1.88 9.45
CA ASN A 626 -62.02 -3.19 9.59
C ASN A 626 -61.02 -4.36 9.43
N ARG A 627 -60.70 -4.96 10.59
CA ARG A 627 -60.62 -6.42 10.74
C ARG A 627 -61.98 -6.98 10.26
N ILE A 628 -62.07 -8.08 9.52
CA ILE A 628 -62.03 -9.48 9.94
C ILE A 628 -62.30 -10.27 8.65
N GLY A 629 -61.61 -11.39 8.43
CA GLY A 629 -62.17 -12.46 7.60
C GLY A 629 -61.21 -13.02 6.56
N CYS A 630 -60.69 -14.20 6.86
CA CYS A 630 -60.06 -15.15 5.96
C CYS A 630 -60.85 -15.33 4.65
N GLU A 631 -60.17 -15.53 3.53
CA GLU A 631 -59.98 -16.83 2.87
C GLU A 631 -59.35 -16.67 1.47
N LYS A 632 -58.43 -17.60 1.18
CA LYS A 632 -58.12 -18.28 -0.10
C LYS A 632 -58.19 -17.52 -1.43
N GLN A 633 -57.08 -17.58 -2.19
CA GLN A 633 -56.89 -18.40 -3.42
C GLN A 633 -58.01 -18.16 -4.44
N ILE A 634 -57.71 -17.61 -5.62
CA ILE A 634 -57.34 -18.28 -6.89
C ILE A 634 -57.23 -17.07 -7.87
N ASP A 635 -56.28 -16.87 -8.80
CA ASP A 635 -55.30 -17.68 -9.52
C ASP A 635 -53.91 -17.01 -9.50
#